data_AF-A0A2V8LHW1-F1
#
_entry.id   AF-A0A2V8LHW1-F1
#
_cell.length_a   1.000
_cell.length_b   1.000
_cell.length_c   1.000
_cell.angle_alpha   90.00
_cell.angle_beta   90.00
_cell.angle_gamma   90.00
#
_symmetry.space_group_name_H-M   'P 1'
#
loop_
_entity.id
_entity.type
_entity.pdbx_description
1 polymer ?
#
loop_
_entity_poly.entity_id
_entity_poly.type
_entity_poly.pdbx_seq_one_letter_code
_entity_poly.pdbx_strand_id
1 'polypeptide(L)'
;MKPSLFYRIAAVLILLFDVGHTLGFRQSDPTWGADTMLASMRSIHFNVQGFNRTYWDLFVGAGFNVSVFLLFAAVVAWQLGGLPAETLTRLRGIAWALALCFVALTVLSWRFFFILPIVFSIVIAVCLIVAAWLSAKPRQP
;
A
#
# COMPACT_ATOMS: atom_id res chain seq x y z
N MET A 1 -18.10 -16.85 8.08
CA MET A 1 -16.63 -16.77 7.91
C MET A 1 -16.04 -15.83 8.95
N LYS A 2 -14.81 -16.07 9.44
CA LYS A 2 -14.20 -15.25 10.51
C LYS A 2 -13.54 -13.99 9.93
N PRO A 3 -13.85 -12.78 10.42
CA PRO A 3 -13.22 -11.54 9.95
C PRO A 3 -11.69 -11.58 10.04
N SER A 4 -11.16 -12.27 11.06
CA SER A 4 -9.73 -12.44 11.29
C SER A 4 -9.00 -13.03 10.09
N LEU A 5 -9.59 -14.01 9.39
CA LEU A 5 -8.95 -14.65 8.25
C LEU A 5 -8.70 -13.64 7.12
N PHE A 6 -9.70 -12.80 6.80
CA PHE A 6 -9.58 -11.79 5.75
C PHE A 6 -8.54 -10.72 6.09
N TYR A 7 -8.46 -10.29 7.36
CA TYR A 7 -7.40 -9.38 7.80
C TYR A 7 -6.00 -10.00 7.68
N ARG A 8 -5.84 -11.28 8.02
CA ARG A 8 -4.54 -11.98 7.89
C ARG A 8 -4.12 -12.15 6.44
N ILE A 9 -5.06 -12.53 5.57
CA ILE A 9 -4.82 -12.61 4.12
C ILE A 9 -4.42 -11.24 3.57
N ALA A 10 -5.18 -10.19 3.91
CA ALA A 10 -4.84 -8.82 3.52
C ALA A 10 -3.44 -8.43 4.01
N ALA A 11 -3.10 -8.69 5.27
CA ALA A 11 -1.78 -8.37 5.81
C ALA A 11 -0.62 -9.01 5.02
N VAL A 12 -0.74 -10.30 4.68
CA VAL A 12 0.27 -11.01 3.88
C VAL A 12 0.34 -10.43 2.47
N LEU A 13 -0.80 -10.16 1.82
CA LEU A 13 -0.82 -9.56 0.48
C LEU A 13 -0.24 -8.14 0.47
N ILE A 14 -0.51 -7.33 1.50
CA ILE A 14 0.08 -6.00 1.63
C ILE A 14 1.59 -6.11 1.79
N LEU A 15 2.08 -7.06 2.59
CA LEU A 15 3.52 -7.28 2.76
C LEU A 15 4.20 -7.71 1.44
N LEU A 16 3.57 -8.60 0.67
CA LEU A 16 4.08 -8.98 -0.65
C LEU A 16 4.07 -7.80 -1.62
N PHE A 17 3.02 -6.97 -1.59
CA PHE A 17 2.95 -5.76 -2.39
C PHE A 17 4.05 -4.76 -1.99
N ASP A 18 4.29 -4.56 -0.70
CA ASP A 18 5.36 -3.72 -0.17
C ASP A 18 6.74 -4.17 -0.66
N VAL A 19 7.05 -5.47 -0.56
CA VAL A 19 8.32 -6.03 -1.05
C VAL A 19 8.46 -5.83 -2.56
N GLY A 20 7.41 -6.14 -3.34
CA GLY A 20 7.42 -5.96 -4.79
C GLY A 20 7.59 -4.50 -5.19
N HIS A 21 6.90 -3.59 -4.51
CA HIS A 21 7.04 -2.14 -4.70
C HIS A 21 8.48 -1.71 -4.42
N THR A 22 9.01 -2.04 -3.23
CA THR A 22 10.34 -1.63 -2.76
C THR A 22 11.46 -2.08 -3.69
N LEU A 23 11.38 -3.32 -4.19
CA LEU A 23 12.39 -3.86 -5.11
C LEU A 23 12.23 -3.32 -6.53
N GLY A 24 10.99 -3.08 -6.96
CA GLY A 24 10.66 -2.76 -8.36
C GLY A 24 10.76 -1.28 -8.71
N PHE A 25 10.40 -0.35 -7.81
CA PHE A 25 10.15 1.04 -8.20
C PHE A 25 11.40 1.78 -8.73
N ARG A 26 12.61 1.30 -8.42
CA ARG A 26 13.89 1.89 -8.88
C ARG A 26 14.41 1.26 -10.16
N GLN A 27 13.79 0.17 -10.62
CA GLN A 27 14.21 -0.57 -11.80
C GLN A 27 13.60 0.08 -13.05
N SER A 28 14.35 0.04 -14.14
CA SER A 28 13.89 0.43 -15.47
C SER A 28 14.35 -0.63 -16.45
N ASP A 29 13.48 -1.01 -17.37
CA ASP A 29 13.86 -1.84 -18.50
C ASP A 29 14.58 -0.97 -19.56
N PRO A 30 15.80 -1.32 -20.00
CA PRO A 30 16.50 -0.57 -21.04
C PRO A 30 15.71 -0.47 -22.35
N THR A 31 14.85 -1.44 -22.65
CA THR A 31 14.02 -1.46 -23.85
C THR A 31 12.97 -0.35 -23.87
N TRP A 32 12.68 0.29 -22.74
CA TRP A 32 11.76 1.43 -22.67
C TRP A 32 12.37 2.72 -23.23
N GLY A 33 13.67 2.77 -23.49
CA GLY A 33 14.36 3.96 -24.02
C GLY A 33 14.39 5.15 -23.05
N ALA A 34 14.23 4.90 -21.75
CA ALA A 34 14.13 5.94 -20.71
C ALA A 34 15.50 6.40 -20.17
N ASP A 35 16.61 5.81 -20.64
CA ASP A 35 17.94 6.00 -20.04
C ASP A 35 18.41 7.46 -20.04
N THR A 36 18.22 8.20 -21.13
CA THR A 36 18.60 9.62 -21.21
C THR A 36 17.81 10.47 -20.22
N MET A 37 16.52 10.19 -20.05
CA MET A 37 15.68 10.87 -19.05
C MET A 37 16.14 10.53 -17.64
N LEU A 38 16.36 9.25 -17.34
CA LEU A 38 16.83 8.80 -16.02
C LEU A 38 18.21 9.37 -15.68
N ALA A 39 19.12 9.46 -16.65
CA ALA A 39 20.42 10.09 -16.48
C ALA A 39 20.27 11.59 -16.14
N SER A 40 19.34 12.28 -16.81
CA SER A 40 19.03 13.69 -16.53
C SER A 40 18.42 13.88 -15.13
N MET A 41 17.48 13.03 -14.73
CA MET A 41 16.87 13.06 -13.40
C MET A 41 17.89 12.87 -12.26
N ARG A 42 18.97 12.13 -12.53
CA ARG A 42 20.05 11.83 -11.57
C ARG A 42 21.17 12.86 -11.56
N SER A 43 21.38 13.61 -12.64
CA SER A 43 22.51 14.54 -12.76
C SER A 43 22.16 15.98 -12.43
N ILE A 44 20.91 16.40 -12.69
CA ILE A 44 20.47 17.77 -12.45
C ILE A 44 20.21 17.98 -10.96
N HIS A 45 21.03 18.83 -10.35
CA HIS A 45 20.93 19.23 -8.95
C HIS A 45 20.25 20.59 -8.82
N PHE A 46 19.34 20.71 -7.86
CA PHE A 46 18.66 21.97 -7.53
C PHE A 46 18.43 22.10 -6.03
N ASN A 47 18.37 23.35 -5.55
CA ASN A 47 18.06 23.64 -4.16
C ASN A 47 16.55 23.70 -3.97
N VAL A 48 16.00 22.75 -3.19
CA VAL A 48 14.59 22.69 -2.81
C VAL A 48 14.48 22.85 -1.29
N GLN A 49 13.82 23.91 -0.84
CA GLN A 49 13.67 24.26 0.58
C GLN A 49 14.99 24.21 1.39
N GLY A 50 16.09 24.66 0.78
CA GLY A 50 17.42 24.69 1.42
C GLY A 50 18.23 23.40 1.33
N PHE A 51 17.72 22.35 0.66
CA PHE A 51 18.46 21.11 0.43
C PHE A 51 18.80 20.94 -1.05
N ASN A 52 20.06 20.60 -1.33
CA ASN A 52 20.50 20.24 -2.68
C ASN A 52 20.07 18.80 -3.01
N ARG A 53 19.21 18.62 -4.01
CA ARG A 53 18.64 17.33 -4.42
C ARG A 53 18.54 17.22 -5.94
N THR A 54 18.46 15.99 -6.41
CA THR A 54 18.09 15.66 -7.79
C THR A 54 16.62 15.26 -7.84
N TYR A 55 16.02 15.26 -9.03
CA TYR A 55 14.65 14.76 -9.19
C TYR A 55 14.56 13.25 -8.88
N TRP A 56 15.65 12.52 -9.14
CA TRP A 56 15.80 11.12 -8.77
C TRP A 56 15.76 10.91 -7.25
N ASP A 57 16.38 11.79 -6.45
CA ASP A 57 16.30 11.69 -4.98
C ASP A 57 14.86 11.83 -4.47
N LEU A 58 14.09 12.76 -5.05
CA LEU A 58 12.69 12.96 -4.70
C LEU A 58 11.83 11.73 -5.09
N PHE A 59 12.04 11.18 -6.28
CA PHE A 59 11.40 9.95 -6.72
C PHE A 59 11.73 8.76 -5.79
N VAL A 60 13.00 8.60 -5.42
CA VAL A 60 13.45 7.53 -4.53
C VAL A 60 12.91 7.70 -3.11
N GLY A 61 12.95 8.91 -2.57
CA GLY A 61 12.38 9.22 -1.26
C GLY A 61 10.87 8.98 -1.23
N ALA A 62 10.13 9.39 -2.26
CA ALA A 62 8.70 9.13 -2.38
C ALA A 62 8.39 7.62 -2.41
N GLY A 63 9.14 6.84 -3.20
CA GLY A 63 9.01 5.39 -3.25
C GLY A 63 9.22 4.73 -1.88
N PHE A 64 10.29 5.08 -1.16
CA PHE A 64 10.53 4.52 0.18
C PHE A 64 9.48 4.95 1.21
N ASN A 65 8.96 6.17 1.14
CA ASN A 65 7.84 6.58 1.99
C ASN A 65 6.61 5.68 1.78
N VAL A 66 6.26 5.38 0.53
CA VAL A 66 5.16 4.46 0.21
C VAL A 66 5.42 3.07 0.81
N SER A 67 6.64 2.54 0.68
CA SER A 67 7.00 1.25 1.27
C SER A 67 6.82 1.24 2.79
N VAL A 68 7.31 2.27 3.49
CA VAL A 68 7.12 2.39 4.95
C VAL A 68 5.64 2.39 5.34
N PHE A 69 4.80 3.12 4.59
CA PHE A 69 3.36 3.15 4.84
C PHE A 69 2.66 1.82 4.50
N LEU A 70 3.09 1.11 3.46
CA LEU A 70 2.56 -0.23 3.14
C LEU A 70 2.93 -1.25 4.22
N LEU A 71 4.19 -1.25 4.68
CA LEU A 71 4.60 -2.11 5.80
C LEU A 71 3.79 -1.81 7.06
N PHE A 72 3.59 -0.53 7.38
CA PHE A 72 2.73 -0.12 8.49
C PHE A 72 1.29 -0.63 8.30
N ALA A 73 0.71 -0.49 7.10
CA ALA A 73 -0.62 -1.00 6.78
C ALA A 73 -0.71 -2.53 6.93
N ALA A 74 0.33 -3.28 6.54
CA ALA A 74 0.40 -4.73 6.74
C ALA A 74 0.38 -5.08 8.24
N VAL A 75 1.16 -4.36 9.06
CA VAL A 75 1.16 -4.53 10.52
C VAL A 75 -0.22 -4.22 11.11
N VAL A 76 -0.86 -3.12 10.71
CA VAL A 76 -2.21 -2.77 11.18
C VAL A 76 -3.22 -3.86 10.81
N ALA A 77 -3.23 -4.34 9.56
CA ALA A 77 -4.09 -5.43 9.13
C ALA A 77 -3.83 -6.70 9.95
N TRP A 78 -2.56 -7.03 10.21
CA TRP A 78 -2.18 -8.18 11.03
C TRP A 78 -2.71 -8.08 12.45
N GLN A 79 -2.57 -6.91 13.08
CA GLN A 79 -3.07 -6.65 14.44
C GLN A 79 -4.60 -6.74 14.49
N LEU A 80 -5.32 -6.13 13.55
CA LEU A 80 -6.78 -6.25 13.44
C LEU A 80 -7.21 -7.72 13.33
N GLY A 81 -6.48 -8.54 12.58
CA GLY A 81 -6.73 -9.98 12.47
C GLY A 81 -6.51 -10.78 13.76
N GLY A 82 -5.94 -10.18 14.82
CA GLY A 82 -5.72 -10.81 16.13
C GLY A 82 -6.67 -10.35 17.24
N LEU A 83 -7.50 -9.34 17.00
CA LEU A 83 -8.29 -8.73 18.05
C LEU A 83 -9.61 -9.49 18.34
N PRO A 84 -10.09 -9.46 19.60
CA PRO A 84 -11.44 -9.91 19.95
C PRO A 84 -12.51 -9.09 19.21
N ALA A 85 -13.70 -9.67 19.04
CA ALA A 85 -14.80 -9.03 18.32
C ALA A 85 -15.21 -7.68 18.90
N GLU A 86 -15.31 -7.59 20.23
CA GLU A 86 -15.70 -6.36 20.92
C GLU A 86 -14.74 -5.22 20.61
N THR A 87 -13.43 -5.49 20.67
CA THR A 87 -12.39 -4.51 20.30
C THR A 87 -12.48 -4.14 18.83
N LEU A 88 -12.70 -5.09 17.93
CA LEU A 88 -12.89 -4.82 16.51
C LEU A 88 -14.08 -3.91 16.23
N THR A 89 -15.20 -4.10 16.93
CA THR A 89 -16.37 -3.23 16.82
C THR A 89 -16.06 -1.80 17.26
N ARG A 90 -15.24 -1.62 18.31
CA ARG A 90 -14.77 -0.30 18.76
C ARG A 90 -13.80 0.34 17.76
N LEU A 91 -12.97 -0.46 17.09
CA LEU A 91 -11.98 0.00 16.09
C LEU A 91 -12.52 0.03 14.64
N ARG A 92 -13.85 -0.06 14.44
CA ARG A 92 -14.47 -0.07 13.10
C ARG A 92 -14.07 1.12 12.22
N GLY A 93 -13.81 2.28 12.81
CA GLY A 93 -13.33 3.46 12.08
C GLY A 93 -11.99 3.21 11.41
N ILE A 94 -11.04 2.61 12.13
CA ILE A 94 -9.71 2.25 11.62
C ILE A 94 -9.83 1.18 10.53
N ALA A 95 -10.66 0.16 10.76
CA ALA A 95 -10.90 -0.90 9.80
C ALA A 95 -11.40 -0.37 8.45
N TRP A 96 -12.41 0.51 8.47
CA TRP A 96 -12.95 1.12 7.25
C TRP A 96 -11.99 2.14 6.63
N ALA A 97 -11.26 2.92 7.44
CA ALA A 97 -10.25 3.84 6.92
C ALA A 97 -9.15 3.08 6.15
N LEU A 98 -8.68 1.94 6.68
CA LEU A 98 -7.72 1.09 5.99
C LEU A 98 -8.30 0.51 4.69
N ALA A 99 -9.56 0.05 4.70
CA ALA A 99 -10.24 -0.43 3.49
C ALA A 99 -10.35 0.66 2.41
N LEU A 100 -10.80 1.86 2.79
CA LEU A 100 -10.93 3.00 1.88
C LEU A 100 -9.58 3.48 1.35
N CYS A 101 -8.52 3.40 2.15
CA CYS A 101 -7.16 3.66 1.71
C CYS A 101 -6.77 2.73 0.55
N PHE A 102 -7.05 1.43 0.64
CA PHE A 102 -6.77 0.48 -0.45
C PHE A 102 -7.69 0.62 -1.66
N VAL A 103 -8.92 1.14 -1.49
CA VAL A 103 -9.76 1.57 -2.61
C VAL A 103 -9.12 2.75 -3.35
N ALA A 104 -8.63 3.77 -2.62
CA ALA A 104 -7.93 4.89 -3.22
C ALA A 104 -6.63 4.46 -3.92
N LEU A 105 -5.85 3.57 -3.30
CA LEU A 105 -4.67 2.97 -3.94
C LEU A 105 -5.05 2.20 -5.22
N THR A 106 -6.18 1.52 -5.24
CA THR A 106 -6.67 0.85 -6.46
C THR A 106 -6.96 1.83 -7.59
N VAL A 107 -7.60 2.96 -7.28
CA VAL A 107 -7.86 4.01 -8.28
C VAL A 107 -6.54 4.60 -8.82
N LEU A 108 -5.57 4.86 -7.94
CA LEU A 108 -4.25 5.35 -8.34
C LEU A 108 -3.51 4.32 -9.20
N SER A 109 -3.50 3.05 -8.77
CA SER A 109 -2.93 1.91 -9.53
C SER A 109 -3.52 1.83 -10.93
N TRP A 110 -4.85 1.91 -11.04
CA TRP A 110 -5.54 1.88 -12.33
C TRP A 110 -5.17 3.04 -13.25
N ARG A 111 -4.99 4.24 -12.69
CA ARG A 111 -4.76 5.45 -13.48
C ARG A 111 -3.32 5.62 -13.95
N PHE A 112 -2.35 5.17 -13.15
CA PHE A 112 -0.93 5.53 -13.32
C PHE A 112 0.03 4.34 -13.39
N PHE A 113 -0.38 3.14 -12.97
CA PHE A 113 0.51 1.99 -12.87
C PHE A 113 0.09 0.87 -13.84
N PHE A 114 0.54 -0.35 -13.57
CA PHE A 114 0.38 -1.53 -14.43
C PHE A 114 -0.37 -2.64 -13.70
N ILE A 115 -0.59 -3.76 -14.39
CA ILE A 115 -1.53 -4.81 -13.95
C ILE A 115 -1.24 -5.39 -12.55
N LEU A 116 0.04 -5.53 -12.18
CA LEU A 116 0.42 -6.17 -10.92
C LEU A 116 -0.05 -5.38 -9.67
N PRO A 117 0.30 -4.09 -9.49
CA PRO A 117 -0.23 -3.30 -8.38
C PRO A 117 -1.76 -3.16 -8.41
N ILE A 118 -2.39 -3.15 -9.60
CA ILE A 118 -3.86 -3.12 -9.74
C ILE A 118 -4.49 -4.37 -9.11
N VAL A 119 -4.02 -5.55 -9.49
CA VAL A 119 -4.58 -6.82 -8.99
C VAL A 119 -4.37 -6.93 -7.48
N PHE A 120 -3.17 -6.65 -6.99
CA PHE A 120 -2.87 -6.69 -5.55
C PHE A 120 -3.78 -5.73 -4.77
N SER A 121 -3.89 -4.47 -5.20
CA SER A 121 -4.69 -3.47 -4.48
C SER A 121 -6.18 -3.82 -4.47
N ILE A 122 -6.72 -4.36 -5.58
CA ILE A 122 -8.13 -4.82 -5.65
C ILE A 122 -8.37 -5.94 -4.65
N VAL A 123 -7.55 -6.99 -4.67
CA VAL A 123 -7.74 -8.17 -3.81
C VAL A 123 -7.62 -7.77 -2.34
N ILE A 124 -6.65 -6.91 -2.00
CA ILE A 124 -6.48 -6.37 -0.65
C ILE A 124 -7.71 -5.55 -0.24
N ALA A 125 -8.17 -4.63 -1.10
CA ALA A 125 -9.35 -3.81 -0.81
C ALA A 125 -10.59 -4.67 -0.54
N VAL A 126 -10.85 -5.67 -1.39
CA VAL A 126 -11.96 -6.61 -1.19
C VAL A 126 -11.82 -7.35 0.14
N CYS A 127 -10.64 -7.88 0.46
CA CYS A 127 -10.40 -8.57 1.73
C CYS A 127 -10.68 -7.65 2.94
N LEU A 128 -10.18 -6.41 2.90
CA LEU A 128 -10.36 -5.44 3.99
C LEU A 128 -11.83 -4.99 4.13
N ILE A 129 -12.54 -4.78 3.02
CA ILE A 129 -13.98 -4.44 3.02
C ILE A 129 -14.78 -5.58 3.65
N VAL A 130 -14.53 -6.82 3.22
CA VAL A 130 -15.21 -7.99 3.78
C VAL A 130 -14.88 -8.15 5.27
N ALA A 131 -13.62 -7.97 5.66
CA ALA A 131 -13.21 -8.04 7.06
C ALA A 131 -13.89 -6.96 7.93
N ALA A 132 -13.92 -5.72 7.46
CA ALA A 132 -14.53 -4.59 8.16
C ALA A 132 -16.05 -4.78 8.29
N TRP A 133 -16.71 -5.24 7.22
CA TRP A 133 -18.14 -5.52 7.23
C TRP A 133 -18.52 -6.66 8.18
N LEU A 134 -17.77 -7.76 8.17
CA LEU A 134 -17.99 -8.89 9.08
C LEU A 134 -17.71 -8.52 10.54
N SER A 135 -16.82 -7.56 10.80
CA SER A 135 -16.47 -7.08 12.15
C SER A 135 -17.55 -6.16 12.76
N ALA A 136 -18.42 -5.58 11.93
CA ALA A 136 -19.51 -4.70 12.37
C ALA A 136 -20.78 -5.46 12.79
N LYS A 137 -20.89 -6.76 12.49
CA LYS A 137 -22.07 -7.55 12.86
C LYS A 137 -22.00 -7.94 14.34
N PRO A 138 -23.06 -7.70 15.14
CA PRO A 138 -23.18 -8.27 16.47
C PRO A 138 -23.06 -9.80 16.37
N ARG A 139 -22.16 -10.41 17.15
CA ARG A 139 -22.18 -11.86 17.32
C ARG A 139 -23.33 -12.17 18.27
N GLN A 140 -24.35 -12.88 17.78
CA GLN A 140 -25.35 -13.45 18.68
C GLN A 140 -24.65 -14.43 19.63
N PRO A 141 -25.05 -14.45 20.93
CA PRO A 141 -24.45 -15.30 21.94
C PRO A 141 -24.58 -16.79 21.59
#